data_AF-B9TCA4-F1
#
_entry.id   AF-B9TCA4-F1
#
_cell.length_a   1.000
_cell.length_b   1.000
_cell.length_c   1.000
_cell.angle_alpha   90.00
_cell.angle_beta   90.00
_cell.angle_gamma   90.00
#
_symmetry.space_group_name_H-M   'P 1'
#
loop_
_entity.id
_entity.type
_entity.pdbx_description
1 polymer ?
#
loop_
_entity_poly.entity_id
_entity_poly.type
_entity_poly.pdbx_seq_one_letter_code
_entity_poly.pdbx_strand_id
1 'polypeptide(L)'
;MPGGLTSLDNFSARWTGAVVAPEDGEYELGAEGDDGYRLFVDGKLAVEDWKNGGKRYAGSKVVLKKGQSLPITLEYYNATSERSLRLAWRTPSQLAAQAQPTDKPDTTMQTYLPAGSDWYDFWTHERFQGGTTVAKDVPLDVFPLYVRAGAIVPMGPVVQYATERPDAPWEIRIYPGADGKFTVYEDDNETYDYEKGRYATYDLVWNDAARTLTIGARKGTFKGLVGTRKLNVVVVGRANATAIEPAGATKSVTYAGKPLSIKL
;
A
#
# COMPACT_ATOMS: atom_id res chain seq x y z
N MET A 1 22.38 22.43 -34.75
CA MET A 1 21.91 21.29 -35.56
C MET A 1 23.01 20.92 -36.54
N PRO A 2 23.23 19.64 -36.85
CA PRO A 2 24.12 19.22 -37.93
C PRO A 2 23.82 20.00 -39.23
N GLY A 3 24.85 20.35 -39.99
CA GLY A 3 24.69 21.05 -41.26
C GLY A 3 23.82 20.24 -42.23
N GLY A 4 22.84 20.88 -42.86
CA GLY A 4 21.91 20.24 -43.82
C GLY A 4 20.55 19.85 -43.24
N LEU A 5 20.34 19.95 -41.92
CA LEU A 5 19.01 19.79 -41.32
C LEU A 5 18.30 21.14 -41.22
N THR A 6 17.06 21.20 -41.70
CA THR A 6 16.17 22.38 -41.57
C THR A 6 15.28 22.32 -40.33
N SER A 7 15.18 21.14 -39.68
CA SER A 7 14.47 20.93 -38.43
C SER A 7 15.12 19.78 -37.62
N LEU A 8 14.75 19.66 -36.35
CA LEU A 8 15.09 18.49 -35.53
C LEU A 8 14.02 17.40 -35.58
N ASP A 9 13.06 17.52 -36.50
CA ASP A 9 12.08 16.48 -36.80
C ASP A 9 12.43 15.82 -38.13
N ASN A 10 11.94 14.60 -38.36
CA ASN A 10 12.12 13.83 -39.59
C ASN A 10 13.59 13.72 -40.02
N PHE A 11 14.46 13.37 -39.07
CA PHE A 11 15.88 13.16 -39.34
C PHE A 11 16.29 11.73 -39.05
N SER A 12 17.40 11.32 -39.64
CA SER A 12 18.07 10.07 -39.31
C SER A 12 19.54 10.33 -39.00
N ALA A 13 20.12 9.43 -38.24
CA ALA A 13 21.53 9.47 -37.90
C ALA A 13 22.10 8.04 -37.87
N ARG A 14 23.37 7.93 -38.23
CA ARG A 14 24.13 6.68 -38.18
C ARG A 14 25.46 6.94 -37.47
N TRP A 15 25.77 6.10 -36.50
CA TRP A 15 27.06 6.06 -35.84
C TRP A 15 27.73 4.72 -36.12
N THR A 16 29.03 4.75 -36.33
CA THR A 16 29.88 3.55 -36.41
C THR A 16 30.93 3.63 -35.32
N GLY A 17 31.32 2.47 -34.80
CA GLY A 17 32.33 2.38 -33.76
C GLY A 17 32.65 0.93 -33.43
N ALA A 18 33.29 0.73 -32.29
CA ALA A 18 33.54 -0.61 -31.77
C ALA A 18 33.39 -0.62 -30.25
N VAL A 19 32.95 -1.76 -29.72
CA VAL A 19 32.94 -2.06 -28.29
C VAL A 19 34.12 -2.99 -28.01
N VAL A 20 35.00 -2.59 -27.09
CA VAL A 20 36.12 -3.45 -26.66
C VAL A 20 35.70 -4.17 -25.38
N ALA A 21 35.66 -5.50 -25.42
CA ALA A 21 35.23 -6.33 -24.30
C ALA A 21 36.25 -6.28 -23.14
N PRO A 22 35.89 -5.82 -21.93
CA PRO A 22 36.80 -5.79 -20.78
C PRO A 22 37.03 -7.18 -20.14
N GLU A 23 36.15 -8.13 -20.39
CA GLU A 23 36.17 -9.49 -19.84
C GLU A 23 35.63 -10.54 -20.82
N ASP A 24 35.91 -11.81 -20.55
CA ASP A 24 35.33 -12.93 -21.30
C ASP A 24 33.88 -13.16 -20.89
N GLY A 25 33.01 -13.48 -21.85
CA GLY A 25 31.69 -14.03 -21.55
C GLY A 25 30.58 -13.52 -22.46
N GLU A 26 29.34 -13.80 -22.05
CA GLU A 26 28.13 -13.32 -22.73
C GLU A 26 27.82 -11.88 -22.31
N TYR A 27 27.65 -11.02 -23.30
CA TYR A 27 27.22 -9.63 -23.18
C TYR A 27 25.80 -9.50 -23.72
N GLU A 28 25.06 -8.52 -23.22
CA GLU A 28 23.86 -8.02 -23.87
C GLU A 28 24.17 -6.65 -24.48
N LEU A 29 23.99 -6.47 -25.78
CA LEU A 29 24.07 -5.17 -26.45
C LEU A 29 22.71 -4.79 -27.01
N GLY A 30 22.32 -3.54 -26.84
CA GLY A 30 21.04 -3.05 -27.31
C GLY A 30 21.00 -1.55 -27.45
N ALA A 31 19.82 -1.06 -27.83
CA ALA A 31 19.54 0.35 -27.86
C ALA A 31 18.18 0.62 -27.22
N GLU A 32 18.10 1.76 -26.53
CA GLU A 32 16.84 2.35 -26.13
C GLU A 32 16.62 3.59 -26.99
N GLY A 33 15.50 3.68 -27.68
CA GLY A 33 15.21 4.79 -28.58
C GLY A 33 13.74 5.17 -28.60
N ASP A 34 13.49 6.45 -28.85
CA ASP A 34 12.19 6.98 -29.24
C ASP A 34 12.07 6.96 -30.77
N ASP A 35 10.93 6.50 -31.29
CA ASP A 35 10.76 6.05 -32.67
C ASP A 35 11.69 4.87 -33.04
N GLY A 36 12.49 5.01 -34.10
CA GLY A 36 13.09 3.86 -34.77
C GLY A 36 14.60 3.78 -34.67
N TYR A 37 15.12 2.58 -34.43
CA TYR A 37 16.55 2.30 -34.35
C TYR A 37 16.91 0.89 -34.85
N ARG A 38 18.16 0.74 -35.31
CA ARG A 38 18.76 -0.55 -35.66
C ARG A 38 20.18 -0.63 -35.13
N LEU A 39 20.53 -1.73 -34.48
CA LEU A 39 21.89 -2.03 -34.07
C LEU A 39 22.42 -3.20 -34.89
N PHE A 40 23.55 -2.97 -35.55
CA PHE A 40 24.33 -3.98 -36.23
C PHE A 40 25.55 -4.31 -35.39
N VAL A 41 25.84 -5.60 -35.25
CA VAL A 41 26.99 -6.15 -34.55
C VAL A 41 27.78 -6.99 -35.54
N ASP A 42 29.05 -6.66 -35.75
CA ASP A 42 29.90 -7.31 -36.77
C ASP A 42 29.25 -7.34 -38.17
N GLY A 43 28.61 -6.22 -38.54
CA GLY A 43 27.90 -6.06 -39.81
C GLY A 43 26.56 -6.79 -39.93
N LYS A 44 26.15 -7.58 -38.93
CA LYS A 44 24.87 -8.31 -38.92
C LYS A 44 23.83 -7.55 -38.11
N LEU A 45 22.59 -7.50 -38.59
CA LEU A 45 21.49 -6.88 -37.86
C LEU A 45 21.20 -7.70 -36.59
N ALA A 46 21.42 -7.09 -35.43
CA ALA A 46 21.27 -7.73 -34.12
C ALA A 46 20.01 -7.26 -33.38
N VAL A 47 19.62 -5.99 -33.55
CA VAL A 47 18.41 -5.39 -32.98
C VAL A 47 17.75 -4.51 -34.03
N GLU A 48 16.43 -4.61 -34.15
CA GLU A 48 15.62 -3.74 -34.99
C GLU A 48 14.31 -3.39 -34.28
N ASP A 49 14.06 -2.10 -34.13
CA ASP A 49 12.75 -1.54 -33.83
C ASP A 49 12.58 -0.32 -34.73
N TRP A 50 12.08 -0.48 -35.96
CA TRP A 50 12.04 0.57 -36.98
C TRP A 50 10.61 1.10 -37.18
N LYS A 51 10.01 1.63 -36.11
CA LYS A 51 8.64 2.13 -36.10
C LYS A 51 8.49 3.36 -35.21
N ASN A 52 7.42 4.12 -35.43
CA ASN A 52 7.11 5.28 -34.61
C ASN A 52 6.56 4.88 -33.24
N GLY A 53 6.85 5.67 -32.21
CA GLY A 53 6.27 5.57 -30.87
C GLY A 53 7.29 5.83 -29.75
N GLY A 54 6.82 5.87 -28.50
CA GLY A 54 7.61 6.24 -27.32
C GLY A 54 8.90 5.43 -27.07
N LYS A 55 9.70 5.79 -26.06
CA LYS A 55 10.96 5.06 -25.76
C LYS A 55 10.76 3.56 -25.53
N ARG A 56 11.55 2.74 -26.22
CA ARG A 56 11.61 1.28 -26.06
C ARG A 56 13.05 0.81 -26.09
N TYR A 57 13.36 -0.18 -25.26
CA TYR A 57 14.63 -0.90 -25.28
C TYR A 57 14.49 -2.24 -26.01
N ALA A 58 15.47 -2.56 -26.85
CA ALA A 58 15.68 -3.89 -27.38
C ALA A 58 17.17 -4.23 -27.38
N GLY A 59 17.47 -5.50 -27.07
CA GLY A 59 18.83 -6.00 -26.91
C GLY A 59 19.01 -7.40 -27.49
N SER A 60 20.26 -7.77 -27.75
CA SER A 60 20.68 -9.07 -28.24
C SER A 60 21.94 -9.53 -27.51
N LYS A 61 22.11 -10.84 -27.39
CA LYS A 61 23.23 -11.44 -26.68
C LYS A 61 24.36 -11.82 -27.63
N VAL A 62 25.60 -11.62 -27.19
CA VAL A 62 26.81 -12.01 -27.94
C VAL A 62 27.91 -12.46 -26.98
N VAL A 63 28.65 -13.49 -27.36
CA VAL A 63 29.80 -13.98 -26.58
C VAL A 63 31.08 -13.34 -27.10
N LEU A 64 31.85 -12.70 -26.22
CA LEU A 64 33.09 -12.00 -26.56
C LEU A 64 34.26 -12.49 -25.70
N LYS A 65 35.47 -12.31 -26.23
CA LYS A 65 36.73 -12.49 -25.50
C LYS A 65 37.30 -11.16 -25.03
N LYS A 66 37.95 -11.13 -23.88
CA LYS A 66 38.62 -9.96 -23.34
C LYS A 66 39.58 -9.37 -24.37
N GLY A 67 39.48 -8.06 -24.59
CA GLY A 67 40.23 -7.32 -25.59
C GLY A 67 39.68 -7.45 -27.02
N GLN A 68 38.67 -8.29 -27.27
CA GLN A 68 38.01 -8.35 -28.57
C GLN A 68 37.34 -7.01 -28.86
N SER A 69 37.72 -6.40 -29.98
CA SER A 69 37.08 -5.21 -30.53
C SER A 69 35.94 -5.66 -31.43
N LEU A 70 34.70 -5.38 -31.03
CA LEU A 70 33.49 -5.75 -31.75
C LEU A 70 32.95 -4.53 -32.51
N PRO A 71 33.01 -4.50 -33.85
CA PRO A 71 32.45 -3.41 -34.63
C PRO A 71 30.93 -3.31 -34.47
N ILE A 72 30.44 -2.08 -34.33
CA ILE A 72 29.00 -1.78 -34.23
C ILE A 72 28.60 -0.65 -35.17
N THR A 73 27.37 -0.73 -35.66
CA THR A 73 26.69 0.37 -36.36
C THR A 73 25.33 0.59 -35.69
N LEU A 74 25.06 1.83 -35.27
CA LEU A 74 23.77 2.22 -34.71
C LEU A 74 23.10 3.19 -35.67
N GLU A 75 21.90 2.85 -36.09
CA GLU A 75 21.03 3.70 -36.91
C GLU A 75 19.83 4.15 -36.10
N TYR A 76 19.38 5.36 -36.38
CA TYR A 76 18.27 6.00 -35.69
C TYR A 76 17.48 6.87 -36.67
N TYR A 77 16.18 6.94 -36.47
CA TYR A 77 15.39 8.04 -37.00
C TYR A 77 14.43 8.56 -35.93
N ASN A 78 14.14 9.85 -36.02
CA ASN A 78 13.08 10.49 -35.27
C ASN A 78 12.08 11.11 -36.26
N ALA A 79 10.80 10.84 -36.05
CA ALA A 79 9.73 11.46 -36.81
C ALA A 79 9.43 12.84 -36.23
N THR A 80 9.01 12.92 -34.97
CA THR A 80 8.65 14.20 -34.31
C THR A 80 8.92 14.17 -32.81
N SER A 81 8.98 15.37 -32.21
CA SER A 81 8.92 15.55 -30.75
C SER A 81 10.10 14.98 -29.95
N GLU A 82 9.94 13.88 -29.22
CA GLU A 82 10.92 13.41 -28.24
C GLU A 82 12.08 12.74 -28.96
N ARG A 83 13.33 13.13 -28.64
CA ARG A 83 14.52 12.70 -29.39
C ARG A 83 15.49 12.05 -28.43
N SER A 84 15.43 10.74 -28.33
CA SER A 84 16.35 10.00 -27.48
C SER A 84 16.80 8.74 -28.16
N LEU A 85 18.10 8.51 -28.06
CA LEU A 85 18.74 7.26 -28.42
C LEU A 85 19.85 7.01 -27.42
N ARG A 86 19.93 5.79 -26.92
CA ARG A 86 20.99 5.33 -26.03
C ARG A 86 21.45 3.96 -26.48
N LEU A 87 22.72 3.85 -26.85
CA LEU A 87 23.40 2.56 -26.87
C LEU A 87 23.54 2.08 -25.42
N ALA A 88 23.13 0.85 -25.15
CA ALA A 88 23.28 0.22 -23.86
C ALA A 88 23.93 -1.15 -24.03
N TRP A 89 24.75 -1.53 -23.06
CA TRP A 89 25.34 -2.85 -23.00
C TRP A 89 25.52 -3.29 -21.55
N ARG A 90 25.43 -4.60 -21.31
CA ARG A 90 25.75 -5.24 -20.04
C ARG A 90 26.90 -6.21 -20.24
N THR A 91 27.88 -6.11 -19.36
CA THR A 91 28.99 -7.06 -19.23
C THR A 91 28.52 -8.39 -18.60
N PRO A 92 29.26 -9.49 -18.80
CA PRO A 92 29.00 -10.75 -18.10
C PRO A 92 28.84 -10.59 -16.59
N SER A 93 29.72 -9.81 -15.95
CA SER A 93 29.66 -9.52 -14.51
C SER A 93 28.41 -8.73 -14.11
N GLN A 94 27.96 -7.79 -14.94
CA GLN A 94 26.71 -7.06 -14.70
C GLN A 94 25.47 -7.93 -14.88
N LEU A 95 25.45 -8.82 -15.88
CA LEU A 95 24.38 -9.81 -16.05
C LEU A 95 24.33 -10.78 -14.87
N ALA A 96 25.49 -11.26 -14.41
CA ALA A 96 25.59 -12.13 -13.24
C ALA A 96 25.12 -11.44 -11.96
N ALA A 97 25.45 -10.16 -11.77
CA ALA A 97 25.00 -9.35 -10.63
C ALA A 97 23.48 -9.10 -10.68
N GLN A 98 22.91 -8.83 -11.85
CA GLN A 98 21.46 -8.65 -12.00
C GLN A 98 20.67 -9.95 -11.79
N ALA A 99 21.27 -11.10 -12.13
CA ALA A 99 20.67 -12.41 -11.91
C ALA A 99 20.73 -12.86 -10.44
N GLN A 100 21.51 -12.19 -9.58
CA GLN A 100 21.47 -12.48 -8.15
C GLN A 100 20.12 -12.03 -7.57
N PRO A 101 19.46 -12.85 -6.75
CA PRO A 101 18.30 -12.39 -6.00
C PRO A 101 18.70 -11.17 -5.18
N THR A 102 17.98 -10.06 -5.36
CA THR A 102 18.12 -8.90 -4.48
C THR A 102 17.80 -9.36 -3.06
N ASP A 103 18.64 -8.99 -2.09
CA ASP A 103 18.37 -9.26 -0.68
C ASP A 103 16.91 -8.90 -0.36
N LYS A 104 16.20 -9.81 0.33
CA LYS A 104 14.82 -9.53 0.74
C LYS A 104 14.83 -8.19 1.47
N PRO A 105 14.01 -7.21 1.07
CA PRO A 105 13.97 -5.93 1.76
C PRO A 105 13.64 -6.16 3.23
N ASP A 106 14.35 -5.48 4.13
CA ASP A 106 14.01 -5.48 5.55
C ASP A 106 12.70 -4.71 5.72
N THR A 107 11.64 -5.48 5.93
CA THR A 107 10.28 -5.00 6.17
C THR A 107 10.02 -4.80 7.66
N THR A 108 11.04 -4.77 8.51
CA THR A 108 10.85 -4.60 9.96
C THR A 108 10.72 -3.13 10.34
N MET A 109 9.67 -2.77 11.07
CA MET A 109 9.52 -1.44 11.67
C MET A 109 9.61 -1.52 13.20
N GLN A 110 10.47 -0.66 13.76
CA GLN A 110 10.62 -0.46 15.20
C GLN A 110 9.63 0.62 15.67
N THR A 111 8.73 0.27 16.57
CA THR A 111 7.67 1.17 17.05
C THR A 111 7.74 1.30 18.57
N TYR A 112 7.98 2.51 19.08
CA TYR A 112 7.91 2.77 20.51
C TYR A 112 6.45 2.85 20.97
N LEU A 113 6.10 2.04 21.97
CA LEU A 113 4.79 2.04 22.60
C LEU A 113 4.86 2.88 23.88
N PRO A 114 4.11 4.00 23.99
CA PRO A 114 4.20 4.87 25.17
C PRO A 114 3.92 4.14 26.49
N ALA A 115 4.69 4.49 27.51
CA ALA A 115 4.47 4.02 28.88
C ALA A 115 3.12 4.51 29.46
N GLY A 116 2.65 3.85 30.52
CA GLY A 116 1.41 4.21 31.22
C GLY A 116 0.13 3.55 30.68
N SER A 117 0.26 2.69 29.67
CA SER A 117 -0.81 1.79 29.22
C SER A 117 -0.19 0.60 28.51
N ASP A 118 -0.91 -0.52 28.52
CA ASP A 118 -0.64 -1.59 27.58
C ASP A 118 -1.26 -1.28 26.21
N TRP A 119 -0.78 -1.98 25.21
CA TRP A 119 -1.10 -1.78 23.80
C TRP A 119 -1.38 -3.13 23.14
N TYR A 120 -2.29 -3.15 22.18
CA TYR A 120 -2.65 -4.33 21.42
C TYR A 120 -2.25 -4.11 19.97
N ASP A 121 -1.49 -5.01 19.37
CA ASP A 121 -1.35 -5.02 17.91
C ASP A 121 -2.72 -5.26 17.28
N PHE A 122 -3.16 -4.32 16.42
CA PHE A 122 -4.49 -4.35 15.82
C PHE A 122 -4.74 -5.60 14.98
N TRP A 123 -3.70 -6.14 14.35
CA TRP A 123 -3.79 -7.24 13.40
C TRP A 123 -3.86 -8.58 14.12
N THR A 124 -3.03 -8.76 15.13
CA THR A 124 -2.81 -10.05 15.82
C THR A 124 -3.47 -10.12 17.19
N HIS A 125 -3.97 -8.99 17.70
CA HIS A 125 -4.45 -8.82 19.07
C HIS A 125 -3.41 -9.19 20.14
N GLU A 126 -2.12 -9.23 19.79
CA GLU A 126 -1.06 -9.41 20.75
C GLU A 126 -0.96 -8.19 21.68
N ARG A 127 -1.01 -8.43 22.99
CA ARG A 127 -0.82 -7.39 24.01
C ARG A 127 0.67 -7.21 24.30
N PHE A 128 1.09 -5.96 24.31
CA PHE A 128 2.42 -5.48 24.66
C PHE A 128 2.33 -4.53 25.85
N GLN A 129 3.34 -4.58 26.71
CA GLN A 129 3.49 -3.60 27.78
C GLN A 129 3.92 -2.25 27.19
N GLY A 130 3.39 -1.15 27.72
CA GLY A 130 3.89 0.19 27.36
C GLY A 130 5.29 0.47 27.90
N GLY A 131 5.96 1.44 27.29
CA GLY A 131 7.33 1.85 27.62
C GLY A 131 8.41 1.04 26.92
N THR A 132 8.05 0.27 25.89
CA THR A 132 8.96 -0.59 25.14
C THR A 132 8.90 -0.30 23.64
N THR A 133 10.00 -0.53 22.93
CA THR A 133 10.02 -0.56 21.47
C THR A 133 9.77 -1.99 20.99
N VAL A 134 8.84 -2.16 20.07
CA VAL A 134 8.51 -3.45 19.46
C VAL A 134 8.94 -3.48 18.00
N ALA A 135 9.49 -4.61 17.57
CA ALA A 135 9.82 -4.88 16.18
C ALA A 135 8.64 -5.63 15.53
N LYS A 136 8.15 -5.14 14.39
CA LYS A 136 7.07 -5.78 13.63
C LYS A 136 7.46 -5.92 12.18
N ASP A 137 7.25 -7.11 11.62
CA ASP A 137 7.28 -7.31 10.16
C ASP A 137 6.07 -6.60 9.52
N VAL A 138 6.34 -5.64 8.65
CA VAL A 138 5.37 -4.79 7.96
C VAL A 138 5.53 -4.96 6.44
N PRO A 139 5.07 -6.09 5.87
CA PRO A 139 4.96 -6.24 4.42
C PRO A 139 4.07 -5.14 3.82
N LEU A 140 4.06 -5.01 2.50
CA LEU A 140 3.46 -3.87 1.79
C LEU A 140 1.98 -3.61 2.14
N ASP A 141 1.24 -4.62 2.59
CA ASP A 141 -0.17 -4.60 2.95
C ASP A 141 -0.44 -4.42 4.46
N VAL A 142 0.60 -4.26 5.29
CA VAL A 142 0.51 -4.11 6.75
C VAL A 142 1.30 -2.88 7.19
N PHE A 143 0.69 -2.03 8.01
CA PHE A 143 1.37 -0.95 8.73
C PHE A 143 1.32 -1.20 10.24
N PRO A 144 2.28 -0.67 11.02
CA PRO A 144 2.28 -0.87 12.46
C PRO A 144 1.13 -0.07 13.08
N LEU A 145 0.16 -0.79 13.65
CA LEU A 145 -1.03 -0.21 14.26
C LEU A 145 -1.26 -0.87 15.60
N TYR A 146 -1.27 -0.05 16.65
CA TYR A 146 -1.43 -0.48 18.03
C TYR A 146 -2.58 0.26 18.69
N VAL A 147 -3.45 -0.48 19.38
CA VAL A 147 -4.63 0.02 20.05
C VAL A 147 -4.40 0.03 21.55
N ARG A 148 -4.64 1.17 22.21
CA ARG A 148 -4.45 1.33 23.65
C ARG A 148 -5.42 0.46 24.44
N ALA A 149 -4.95 -0.17 25.52
CA ALA A 149 -5.83 -0.84 26.48
C ALA A 149 -6.90 0.13 27.03
N GLY A 150 -8.12 -0.36 27.18
CA GLY A 150 -9.32 0.42 27.51
C GLY A 150 -10.00 1.07 26.30
N ALA A 151 -9.44 0.97 25.09
CA ALA A 151 -10.12 1.47 23.91
C ALA A 151 -11.41 0.69 23.62
N ILE A 152 -12.45 1.43 23.22
CA ILE A 152 -13.69 0.89 22.68
C ILE A 152 -13.78 1.41 21.24
N VAL A 153 -13.81 0.50 20.27
CA VAL A 153 -13.79 0.82 18.84
C VAL A 153 -15.05 0.25 18.18
N PRO A 154 -16.03 1.09 17.85
CA PRO A 154 -17.16 0.71 17.01
C PRO A 154 -16.72 0.51 15.56
N MET A 155 -17.07 -0.61 14.98
CA MET A 155 -16.76 -1.02 13.61
C MET A 155 -18.08 -1.31 12.87
N GLY A 156 -18.27 -0.70 11.71
CA GLY A 156 -19.39 -0.99 10.81
C GLY A 156 -19.12 -2.19 9.90
N PRO A 157 -20.12 -2.63 9.12
CA PRO A 157 -19.89 -3.60 8.05
C PRO A 157 -19.05 -3.00 6.92
N VAL A 158 -18.56 -3.85 6.02
CA VAL A 158 -18.04 -3.42 4.72
C VAL A 158 -19.17 -2.78 3.92
N VAL A 159 -18.95 -1.53 3.48
CA VAL A 159 -19.86 -0.74 2.64
C VAL A 159 -19.06 0.01 1.56
N GLN A 160 -19.72 0.36 0.47
CA GLN A 160 -19.15 1.13 -0.65
C GLN A 160 -19.29 2.64 -0.43
N TYR A 161 -20.24 3.07 0.40
CA TYR A 161 -20.48 4.48 0.76
C TYR A 161 -21.12 4.59 2.15
N ALA A 162 -20.96 5.75 2.80
CA ALA A 162 -21.26 5.95 4.23
C ALA A 162 -22.68 5.58 4.66
N THR A 163 -23.67 5.80 3.80
CA THR A 163 -25.10 5.60 4.10
C THR A 163 -25.70 4.35 3.45
N GLU A 164 -24.90 3.42 2.91
CA GLU A 164 -25.39 2.23 2.20
C GLU A 164 -26.27 1.32 3.08
N ARG A 165 -25.83 1.09 4.32
CA ARG A 165 -26.49 0.17 5.27
C ARG A 165 -26.58 0.80 6.66
N PRO A 166 -27.41 1.83 6.83
CA PRO A 166 -27.43 2.63 8.05
C PRO A 166 -27.88 1.80 9.25
N ASP A 167 -28.67 0.75 9.06
CA ASP A 167 -29.23 -0.13 10.11
C ASP A 167 -28.39 -1.38 10.39
N ALA A 168 -27.27 -1.56 9.71
CA ALA A 168 -26.44 -2.74 9.87
C ALA A 168 -25.94 -2.93 11.31
N PRO A 169 -25.71 -4.18 11.74
CA PRO A 169 -25.08 -4.46 13.01
C PRO A 169 -23.71 -3.79 13.10
N TRP A 170 -23.37 -3.30 14.29
CA TRP A 170 -22.01 -2.85 14.58
C TRP A 170 -21.29 -3.88 15.42
N GLU A 171 -20.00 -4.02 15.17
CA GLU A 171 -19.08 -4.69 16.07
C GLU A 171 -18.49 -3.66 17.03
N ILE A 172 -18.58 -3.93 18.34
CA ILE A 172 -18.02 -3.07 19.37
C ILE A 172 -16.81 -3.80 19.95
N ARG A 173 -15.61 -3.47 19.46
CA ARG A 173 -14.36 -4.05 19.96
C ARG A 173 -13.94 -3.34 21.23
N ILE A 174 -13.76 -4.11 22.30
CA ILE A 174 -13.24 -3.65 23.58
C ILE A 174 -11.85 -4.26 23.74
N TYR A 175 -10.83 -3.41 23.87
CA TYR A 175 -9.46 -3.83 24.13
C TYR A 175 -9.24 -3.81 25.65
N PRO A 176 -9.28 -4.97 26.34
CA PRO A 176 -9.26 -5.00 27.81
C PRO A 176 -7.92 -4.56 28.40
N GLY A 177 -7.85 -4.43 29.72
CA GLY A 177 -6.64 -4.08 30.47
C GLY A 177 -6.65 -2.69 31.09
N ALA A 178 -7.66 -1.87 30.79
CA ALA A 178 -7.95 -0.61 31.47
C ALA A 178 -9.43 -0.24 31.26
N ASP A 179 -9.96 0.67 32.09
CA ASP A 179 -11.27 1.24 31.88
C ASP A 179 -11.32 2.10 30.60
N GLY A 180 -12.50 2.21 30.02
CA GLY A 180 -12.70 2.84 28.71
C GLY A 180 -13.98 3.65 28.61
N LYS A 181 -13.94 4.73 27.83
CA LYS A 181 -15.14 5.47 27.43
C LYS A 181 -15.05 5.87 25.97
N PHE A 182 -16.14 5.65 25.23
CA PHE A 182 -16.33 6.16 23.87
C PHE A 182 -17.74 6.75 23.76
N THR A 183 -17.87 7.94 23.19
CA THR A 183 -19.18 8.53 22.90
C THR A 183 -19.49 8.34 21.43
N VAL A 184 -20.53 7.55 21.14
CA VAL A 184 -21.07 7.45 19.77
C VAL A 184 -21.77 8.76 19.45
N TYR A 185 -21.51 9.27 18.25
CA TYR A 185 -22.17 10.41 17.63
C TYR A 185 -22.74 9.98 16.28
N GLU A 186 -23.99 10.32 16.01
CA GLU A 186 -24.67 10.09 14.73
C GLU A 186 -25.49 11.33 14.35
N ASP A 187 -25.44 11.76 13.10
CA ASP A 187 -26.32 12.78 12.51
C ASP A 187 -26.75 12.36 11.10
N ASP A 188 -27.32 13.28 10.31
CA ASP A 188 -27.82 12.99 8.97
C ASP A 188 -26.73 12.88 7.89
N ASN A 189 -25.45 13.12 8.21
CA ASN A 189 -24.29 13.10 7.32
C ASN A 189 -24.27 14.14 6.17
N GLU A 190 -25.34 14.90 5.95
CA GLU A 190 -25.51 15.69 4.73
C GLU A 190 -25.70 17.18 4.99
N THR A 191 -26.28 17.56 6.13
CA THR A 191 -26.71 18.93 6.37
C THR A 191 -26.03 19.57 7.58
N TYR A 192 -26.21 20.89 7.73
CA TYR A 192 -25.80 21.64 8.92
C TYR A 192 -26.81 21.56 10.08
N ASP A 193 -27.81 20.68 10.03
CA ASP A 193 -28.83 20.60 11.08
C ASP A 193 -28.25 20.15 12.43
N TYR A 194 -27.06 19.55 12.46
CA TYR A 194 -26.32 19.28 13.70
C TYR A 194 -26.04 20.56 14.50
N GLU A 195 -25.83 21.71 13.85
CA GLU A 195 -25.64 23.02 14.51
C GLU A 195 -26.91 23.46 15.25
N LYS A 196 -28.07 22.93 14.85
CA LYS A 196 -29.39 23.15 15.48
C LYS A 196 -29.74 22.04 16.48
N GLY A 197 -28.77 21.19 16.84
CA GLY A 197 -28.96 20.08 17.77
C GLY A 197 -29.61 18.82 17.17
N ARG A 198 -29.63 18.68 15.84
CA ARG A 198 -30.16 17.48 15.16
C ARG A 198 -29.08 16.42 14.98
N TYR A 199 -28.70 15.81 16.10
CA TYR A 199 -27.81 14.67 16.17
C TYR A 199 -28.21 13.79 17.35
N ALA A 200 -27.67 12.58 17.44
CA ALA A 200 -27.83 11.68 18.56
C ALA A 200 -26.48 11.25 19.13
N THR A 201 -26.41 11.09 20.45
CA THR A 201 -25.23 10.55 21.13
C THR A 201 -25.61 9.50 22.17
N TYR A 202 -24.68 8.59 22.46
CA TYR A 202 -24.74 7.72 23.63
C TYR A 202 -23.33 7.25 24.02
N ASP A 203 -23.11 7.05 25.31
CA ASP A 203 -21.83 6.61 25.83
C ASP A 203 -21.72 5.08 25.85
N LEU A 204 -20.57 4.56 25.47
CA LEU A 204 -20.10 3.21 25.74
C LEU A 204 -19.04 3.33 26.84
N VAL A 205 -19.27 2.69 27.97
CA VAL A 205 -18.38 2.75 29.14
C VAL A 205 -17.97 1.35 29.54
N TRP A 206 -16.68 1.06 29.42
CA TRP A 206 -16.08 -0.21 29.81
C TRP A 206 -15.48 -0.10 31.20
N ASN A 207 -15.88 -1.00 32.08
CA ASN A 207 -15.22 -1.25 33.36
C ASN A 207 -14.46 -2.57 33.26
N ASP A 208 -13.13 -2.51 33.31
CA ASP A 208 -12.28 -3.67 33.07
C ASP A 208 -12.32 -4.67 34.23
N ALA A 209 -12.30 -4.16 35.46
CA ALA A 209 -12.30 -4.98 36.66
C ALA A 209 -13.60 -5.79 36.81
N ALA A 210 -14.74 -5.15 36.52
CA ALA A 210 -16.06 -5.77 36.56
C ALA A 210 -16.40 -6.55 35.27
N ARG A 211 -15.54 -6.46 34.24
CA ARG A 211 -15.78 -7.00 32.89
C ARG A 211 -17.17 -6.62 32.37
N THR A 212 -17.52 -5.34 32.48
CA THR A 212 -18.87 -4.86 32.17
C THR A 212 -18.84 -3.69 31.20
N LEU A 213 -19.56 -3.83 30.09
CA LEU A 213 -19.86 -2.73 29.18
C LEU A 213 -21.22 -2.13 29.55
N THR A 214 -21.24 -0.83 29.83
CA THR A 214 -22.46 -0.05 29.99
C THR A 214 -22.71 0.80 28.74
N ILE A 215 -23.89 0.67 28.17
CA ILE A 215 -24.38 1.48 27.06
C ILE A 215 -25.36 2.49 27.65
N GLY A 216 -25.04 3.77 27.53
CA GLY A 216 -25.84 4.87 28.05
C GLY A 216 -27.18 5.03 27.31
N ALA A 217 -28.07 5.84 27.88
CA ALA A 217 -29.29 6.25 27.19
C ALA A 217 -28.95 7.17 26.01
N ARG A 218 -29.66 7.01 24.88
CA ARG A 218 -29.52 7.89 23.72
C ARG A 218 -30.04 9.28 24.05
N LYS A 219 -29.27 10.29 23.66
CA LYS A 219 -29.62 11.71 23.77
C LYS A 219 -29.70 12.30 22.37
N GLY A 220 -30.75 13.08 22.11
CA GLY A 220 -30.94 13.73 20.80
C GLY A 220 -31.60 12.81 19.76
N THR A 221 -31.88 13.41 18.59
CA THR A 221 -32.53 12.76 17.46
C THR A 221 -32.28 13.55 16.17
N PHE A 222 -32.38 12.88 15.04
CA PHE A 222 -32.28 13.48 13.71
C PHE A 222 -33.12 12.68 12.71
N LYS A 223 -33.35 13.24 11.52
CA LYS A 223 -34.12 12.59 10.46
C LYS A 223 -33.33 11.38 9.94
N GLY A 224 -33.94 10.20 9.96
CA GLY A 224 -33.28 8.96 9.51
C GLY A 224 -32.50 8.22 10.60
N LEU A 225 -32.56 8.68 11.86
CA LEU A 225 -31.98 7.94 12.98
C LEU A 225 -32.53 6.51 13.06
N VAL A 226 -31.62 5.54 13.08
CA VAL A 226 -31.96 4.12 13.24
C VAL A 226 -32.46 3.87 14.67
N GLY A 227 -33.74 3.53 14.82
CA GLY A 227 -34.36 3.33 16.13
C GLY A 227 -33.70 2.21 16.94
N THR A 228 -33.38 1.09 16.29
CA THR A 228 -32.83 -0.10 16.92
C THR A 228 -31.63 -0.62 16.14
N ARG A 229 -30.52 -0.91 16.82
CA ARG A 229 -29.30 -1.46 16.21
C ARG A 229 -28.82 -2.70 16.97
N LYS A 230 -28.40 -3.73 16.23
CA LYS A 230 -27.69 -4.88 16.81
C LYS A 230 -26.23 -4.51 17.07
N LEU A 231 -25.75 -4.75 18.28
CA LEU A 231 -24.37 -4.56 18.68
C LEU A 231 -23.75 -5.91 19.01
N ASN A 232 -22.73 -6.29 18.24
CA ASN A 232 -21.91 -7.46 18.46
C ASN A 232 -20.70 -7.04 19.31
N VAL A 233 -20.79 -7.24 20.61
CA VAL A 233 -19.71 -6.88 21.54
C VAL A 233 -18.63 -7.94 21.50
N VAL A 234 -17.39 -7.50 21.29
CA VAL A 234 -16.19 -8.34 21.19
C VAL A 234 -15.20 -7.88 22.24
N VAL A 235 -14.90 -8.74 23.22
CA VAL A 235 -13.71 -8.54 24.06
C VAL A 235 -12.51 -9.10 23.29
N VAL A 236 -11.59 -8.22 22.94
CA VAL A 236 -10.43 -8.54 22.10
C VAL A 236 -9.46 -9.47 22.82
N GLY A 237 -9.03 -10.52 22.14
CA GLY A 237 -7.94 -11.40 22.55
C GLY A 237 -7.31 -12.12 21.36
N ARG A 238 -6.19 -12.81 21.58
CA ARG A 238 -5.47 -13.51 20.49
C ARG A 238 -6.33 -14.55 19.75
N ALA A 239 -7.27 -15.21 20.44
CA ALA A 239 -8.12 -16.23 19.85
C ALA A 239 -9.18 -15.71 18.86
N ASN A 240 -9.45 -14.40 18.87
CA ASN A 240 -10.39 -13.75 17.95
C ASN A 240 -9.72 -12.65 17.12
N ALA A 241 -8.41 -12.79 16.86
CA ALA A 241 -7.67 -11.93 15.95
C ALA A 241 -8.15 -12.11 14.51
N THR A 242 -8.88 -11.11 14.02
CA THR A 242 -9.44 -11.08 12.66
C THR A 242 -9.00 -9.85 11.88
N ALA A 243 -8.13 -9.00 12.45
CA ALA A 243 -7.69 -7.75 11.84
C ALA A 243 -8.88 -6.89 11.38
N ILE A 244 -9.03 -6.67 10.08
CA ILE A 244 -10.14 -5.88 9.51
C ILE A 244 -11.45 -6.66 9.38
N GLU A 245 -11.40 -7.99 9.44
CA GLU A 245 -12.58 -8.85 9.31
C GLU A 245 -13.39 -8.89 10.61
N PRO A 246 -14.72 -9.16 10.55
CA PRO A 246 -15.54 -9.24 11.75
C PRO A 246 -15.08 -10.34 12.70
N ALA A 247 -14.91 -9.99 13.98
CA ALA A 247 -14.56 -10.97 15.01
C ALA A 247 -15.80 -11.70 15.54
N GLY A 248 -15.59 -12.91 16.06
CA GLY A 248 -16.64 -13.65 16.77
C GLY A 248 -17.12 -12.88 17.99
N ALA A 249 -18.42 -12.55 18.04
CA ALA A 249 -19.02 -11.78 19.13
C ALA A 249 -18.92 -12.55 20.46
N THR A 250 -18.39 -11.90 21.50
CA THR A 250 -18.51 -12.39 22.89
C THR A 250 -19.97 -12.37 23.33
N LYS A 251 -20.69 -11.32 22.96
CA LYS A 251 -22.13 -11.19 23.24
C LYS A 251 -22.79 -10.24 22.24
N SER A 252 -23.94 -10.63 21.72
CA SER A 252 -24.77 -9.74 20.89
C SER A 252 -25.94 -9.18 21.70
N VAL A 253 -26.24 -7.89 21.52
CA VAL A 253 -27.41 -7.25 22.10
C VAL A 253 -28.14 -6.40 21.06
N THR A 254 -29.40 -6.10 21.33
CA THR A 254 -30.20 -5.17 20.54
C THR A 254 -30.37 -3.89 21.33
N TYR A 255 -29.85 -2.78 20.82
CA TYR A 255 -29.93 -1.46 21.46
C TYR A 255 -31.02 -0.60 20.82
N ALA A 256 -32.00 -0.19 21.62
CA ALA A 256 -33.14 0.62 21.20
C ALA A 256 -33.15 2.02 21.84
N GLY A 257 -31.98 2.53 22.25
CA GLY A 257 -31.84 3.87 22.85
C GLY A 257 -32.01 3.94 24.37
N LYS A 258 -32.44 2.84 25.02
CA LYS A 258 -32.50 2.72 26.48
C LYS A 258 -31.16 2.21 27.04
N PRO A 259 -30.75 2.64 28.24
CA PRO A 259 -29.49 2.21 28.81
C PRO A 259 -29.47 0.69 29.07
N LEU A 260 -28.31 0.07 28.87
CA LEU A 260 -28.08 -1.36 29.03
C LEU A 260 -26.75 -1.60 29.74
N SER A 261 -26.66 -2.65 30.55
CA SER A 261 -25.40 -3.10 31.15
C SER A 261 -25.17 -4.56 30.80
N ILE A 262 -23.97 -4.87 30.31
CA ILE A 262 -23.62 -6.14 29.71
C ILE A 262 -22.38 -6.67 30.42
N LYS A 263 -22.55 -7.71 31.22
CA LYS A 263 -21.44 -8.50 31.76
C LYS A 263 -20.90 -9.44 30.67
N LEU A 264 -19.57 -9.48 30.54
CA LEU A 264 -18.79 -10.18 29.50
C LEU A 264 -17.77 -11.13 30.12
#